data_AF-A0A920AJE9-F1
#
_entry.id   AF-A0A920AJE9-F1
#
_cell.length_a   1.000
_cell.length_b   1.000
_cell.length_c   1.000
_cell.angle_alpha   90.00
_cell.angle_beta   90.00
_cell.angle_gamma   90.00
#
_symmetry.space_group_name_H-M   'P 1'
#
loop_
_entity.id
_entity.type
_entity.pdbx_description
1 polymer ?
#
loop_
_entity_poly.entity_id
_entity_poly.type
_entity_poly.pdbx_seq_one_letter_code
_entity_poly.pdbx_strand_id
1 'polypeptide(L)'
;MIVRPTSIWGPWFEHSYKKFFQVLNRGWYVQPGAEPITKPLGYVGNTVHMMKKILYSEEKSISHNTYYLGDYPQHSIQEWADLIRTELGKPGKPGFPIVDSD
;
A
#
# COMPACT_ATOMS: atom_id res chain seq x y z
N MET A 1 -5.80 18.99 16.31
CA MET A 1 -6.04 17.98 15.26
C MET A 1 -4.90 16.97 15.27
N ILE A 2 -5.20 15.68 15.20
CA ILE A 2 -4.22 14.61 15.02
C ILE A 2 -4.56 13.88 13.71
N VAL A 3 -3.54 13.56 12.91
CA VAL A 3 -3.71 12.76 11.69
C VAL A 3 -2.99 11.43 11.88
N ARG A 4 -3.68 10.33 11.56
CA ARG A 4 -3.19 8.95 11.67
C ARG A 4 -3.30 8.26 10.31
N PRO A 5 -2.28 8.36 9.45
CA PRO A 5 -2.29 7.67 8.18
C PRO A 5 -2.06 6.18 8.36
N THR A 6 -2.53 5.40 7.39
CA THR A 6 -2.10 4.01 7.21
C THR A 6 -0.63 3.92 6.77
N SER A 7 -0.13 2.72 6.44
CA SER A 7 1.20 2.55 5.87
C SER A 7 1.34 3.33 4.55
N ILE A 8 2.29 4.27 4.49
CA ILE A 8 2.50 5.18 3.36
C ILE A 8 3.63 4.67 2.46
N TRP A 9 3.42 4.68 1.14
CA TRP A 9 4.44 4.44 0.12
C TRP A 9 4.58 5.64 -0.82
N GLY A 10 5.71 5.73 -1.53
CA GLY A 10 5.96 6.76 -2.55
C GLY A 10 7.41 7.23 -2.61
N PRO A 11 7.68 8.33 -3.34
CA PRO A 11 9.00 8.95 -3.39
C PRO A 11 9.56 9.27 -2.00
N TRP A 12 10.89 9.30 -1.88
CA TRP A 12 11.65 9.56 -0.65
C TRP A 12 11.49 8.51 0.47
N PHE A 13 10.90 7.35 0.16
CA PHE A 13 10.77 6.23 1.10
C PHE A 13 11.91 5.21 0.94
N GLU A 14 12.69 4.93 2.00
CA GLU A 14 13.96 4.18 1.85
C GLU A 14 13.93 2.71 2.29
N HIS A 15 13.10 2.31 3.26
CA HIS A 15 13.32 1.05 3.97
C HIS A 15 12.29 -0.05 3.70
N SER A 16 10.99 0.19 3.89
CA SER A 16 9.99 -0.89 3.83
C SER A 16 9.57 -1.21 2.40
N TYR A 17 8.92 -0.26 1.72
CA TYR A 17 8.41 -0.51 0.38
C TYR A 17 9.51 -0.56 -0.68
N LYS A 18 10.59 0.21 -0.55
CA LYS A 18 11.72 0.12 -1.49
C LYS A 18 12.26 -1.31 -1.62
N LYS A 19 12.43 -2.02 -0.49
CA LYS A 19 12.83 -3.44 -0.48
C LYS A 19 11.80 -4.32 -1.18
N PHE A 20 10.50 -4.10 -0.94
CA PHE A 20 9.43 -4.83 -1.60
C PHE A 20 9.48 -4.68 -3.14
N PHE A 21 9.60 -3.45 -3.64
CA PHE A 21 9.77 -3.19 -5.07
C PHE A 21 11.06 -3.83 -5.63
N GLN A 22 12.16 -3.81 -4.88
CA GLN A 22 13.41 -4.47 -5.29
C GLN A 22 13.27 -5.99 -5.39
N VAL A 23 12.60 -6.62 -4.43
CA VAL A 23 12.32 -8.06 -4.43
C VAL A 23 11.45 -8.44 -5.63
N LEU A 24 10.42 -7.65 -5.93
CA LEU A 24 9.57 -7.84 -7.12
C LEU A 24 10.37 -7.68 -8.43
N ASN A 25 11.19 -6.64 -8.54
CA ASN A 25 12.01 -6.39 -9.72
C ASN A 25 13.03 -7.52 -9.98
N ARG A 26 13.56 -8.13 -8.91
CA ARG A 26 14.46 -9.28 -8.98
C ARG A 26 13.75 -10.60 -9.27
N GLY A 27 12.41 -10.63 -9.25
CA GLY A 27 11.61 -11.86 -9.41
C GLY A 27 11.64 -12.78 -8.19
N TRP A 28 12.02 -12.26 -7.01
CA TRP A 28 12.17 -13.06 -5.78
C TRP A 28 10.91 -13.08 -4.90
N TYR A 29 9.87 -12.32 -5.29
CA TYR A 29 8.63 -12.30 -4.53
C TYR A 29 7.85 -13.60 -4.77
N VAL A 30 7.59 -14.32 -3.68
CA VAL A 30 6.66 -15.46 -3.63
C VAL A 30 5.46 -15.07 -2.78
N GLN A 31 4.27 -15.41 -3.26
CA GLN A 31 3.03 -15.09 -2.58
C GLN A 31 2.90 -15.94 -1.29
N PRO A 32 2.72 -15.31 -0.10
CA PRO A 32 2.51 -16.04 1.13
C PRO A 32 1.05 -16.54 1.21
N GLY A 33 0.84 -17.84 1.06
CA GLY A 33 -0.48 -18.47 1.14
C GLY A 33 -1.42 -18.15 -0.03
N ALA A 34 -2.56 -18.84 -0.06
CA ALA A 34 -3.59 -18.64 -1.08
C ALA A 34 -4.45 -17.40 -0.81
N GLU A 35 -4.71 -17.10 0.46
CA GLU A 35 -5.64 -16.06 0.87
C GLU A 35 -5.10 -14.62 0.64
N PRO A 36 -5.91 -13.71 0.06
CA PRO A 36 -5.54 -12.31 -0.08
C PRO A 36 -5.31 -11.63 1.27
N ILE A 37 -4.19 -10.90 1.40
CA ILE A 37 -3.88 -10.10 2.59
C ILE A 37 -4.24 -8.65 2.27
N THR A 38 -5.43 -8.24 2.68
CA THR A 38 -5.90 -6.86 2.52
C THR A 38 -5.33 -5.97 3.61
N LYS A 39 -4.64 -4.91 3.20
CA LYS A 39 -4.11 -3.89 4.12
C LYS A 39 -4.37 -2.51 3.54
N PRO A 40 -4.87 -1.54 4.33
CA PRO A 40 -4.96 -0.17 3.87
C PRO A 40 -3.57 0.36 3.54
N LEU A 41 -3.42 0.93 2.36
CA LEU A 41 -2.19 1.58 1.88
C LEU A 41 -2.50 3.04 1.54
N GLY A 42 -1.49 3.90 1.58
CA GLY A 42 -1.64 5.30 1.17
C GLY A 42 -0.46 5.76 0.33
N TYR A 43 -0.71 6.39 -0.80
CA TYR A 43 0.34 7.11 -1.51
C TYR A 43 0.67 8.43 -0.79
N VAL A 44 1.95 8.78 -0.69
CA VAL A 44 2.40 10.00 0.01
C VAL A 44 1.73 11.26 -0.53
N GLY A 45 1.54 11.36 -1.85
CA GLY A 45 0.86 12.50 -2.48
C GLY A 45 -0.61 12.61 -2.07
N ASN A 46 -1.32 11.47 -2.02
CA ASN A 46 -2.72 11.42 -1.59
C ASN A 46 -2.85 11.80 -0.11
N THR A 47 -1.96 11.30 0.73
CA THR A 47 -1.92 11.63 2.16
C THR A 47 -1.70 13.13 2.38
N VAL A 48 -0.72 13.73 1.70
CA VAL A 48 -0.46 15.18 1.77
C VAL A 48 -1.66 15.98 1.25
N HIS A 49 -2.31 15.53 0.19
CA HIS A 49 -3.52 16.16 -0.33
C HIS A 49 -4.65 16.17 0.71
N MET A 50 -4.94 15.03 1.34
CA MET A 50 -5.94 14.91 2.40
C MET A 50 -5.59 15.80 3.60
N MET A 51 -4.33 15.80 4.04
CA MET A 51 -3.88 16.68 5.13
C MET A 51 -4.09 18.16 4.81
N LYS A 52 -3.79 18.60 3.57
CA LYS A 52 -4.06 19.96 3.12
C LYS A 52 -5.55 20.29 3.17
N LYS A 53 -6.41 19.39 2.69
CA LYS A 53 -7.87 19.59 2.72
C LYS A 53 -8.40 19.78 4.13
N ILE A 54 -7.92 18.97 5.09
CA ILE A 54 -8.34 19.11 6.49
C ILE A 54 -7.78 20.41 7.08
N LEU A 55 -6.51 20.73 6.84
CA LEU A 55 -5.87 21.93 7.40
C LEU A 55 -6.53 23.24 6.94
N TYR A 56 -6.96 23.30 5.68
CA TYR A 56 -7.55 24.50 5.08
C TYR A 56 -9.09 24.48 5.02
N SER A 57 -9.73 23.51 5.67
CA SER A 57 -11.19 23.51 5.75
C SER A 57 -11.66 24.59 6.73
N GLU A 58 -12.71 25.31 6.37
CA GLU A 58 -13.31 26.38 7.19
C GLU A 58 -14.18 25.83 8.33
N GLU A 59 -14.31 24.50 8.43
CA GLU A 59 -15.10 23.90 9.49
C GLU A 59 -14.48 24.09 10.87
N LYS A 60 -15.21 24.81 11.74
CA LYS A 60 -14.84 24.99 13.16
C LYS A 60 -14.72 23.66 13.92
N SER A 61 -15.34 22.60 13.40
CA SER A 61 -15.36 21.26 13.97
C SER A 61 -14.00 20.54 13.89
N ILE A 62 -13.01 21.03 13.11
CA ILE A 62 -11.75 20.31 12.85
C ILE A 62 -10.83 20.21 14.08
N SER A 63 -10.94 21.19 14.98
CA SER A 63 -10.12 21.22 16.18
C SER A 63 -10.45 20.03 17.09
N HIS A 64 -9.44 19.54 17.83
CA HIS A 64 -9.54 18.40 18.76
C HIS A 64 -9.96 17.03 18.15
N ASN A 65 -10.11 16.92 16.82
CA ASN A 65 -10.41 15.65 16.16
C ASN A 65 -9.16 14.85 15.76
N THR A 66 -9.37 13.54 15.61
CA THR A 66 -8.41 12.59 15.04
C THR A 66 -8.91 12.08 13.69
N TYR A 67 -8.11 12.24 12.64
CA TYR A 67 -8.44 11.82 11.28
C TYR A 67 -7.59 10.62 10.86
N TYR A 68 -8.24 9.53 10.46
CA TYR A 68 -7.57 8.34 9.94
C TYR A 68 -7.53 8.40 8.42
N LEU A 69 -6.33 8.36 7.83
CA LEU A 69 -6.15 8.52 6.39
C LEU A 69 -5.72 7.22 5.74
N GLY A 70 -6.36 6.87 4.63
CA GLY A 70 -6.02 5.73 3.79
C GLY A 70 -6.63 5.88 2.42
N ASP A 71 -5.98 5.32 1.41
CA ASP A 71 -6.50 5.34 0.05
C ASP A 71 -7.59 4.25 -0.10
N TYR A 72 -8.57 4.52 -0.96
CA TYR A 72 -9.66 3.63 -1.30
C TYR A 72 -9.76 3.45 -2.83
N PRO A 73 -10.19 2.27 -3.32
CA PRO A 73 -10.48 1.06 -2.56
C PRO A 73 -9.21 0.42 -1.96
N GLN A 74 -9.39 -0.46 -0.98
CA GLN A 74 -8.26 -1.23 -0.46
C GLN A 74 -7.87 -2.31 -1.47
N HIS A 75 -6.57 -2.55 -1.58
CA HIS A 75 -6.00 -3.61 -2.39
C HIS A 75 -5.26 -4.61 -1.51
N SER A 76 -5.24 -5.86 -1.91
CA SER A 76 -4.39 -6.87 -1.30
C SER A 76 -2.92 -6.65 -1.68
N ILE A 77 -2.01 -7.13 -0.83
CA ILE A 77 -0.57 -7.11 -1.12
C ILE A 77 -0.26 -7.93 -2.38
N GLN A 78 -1.05 -8.97 -2.64
CA GLN A 78 -0.96 -9.82 -3.82
C GLN A 78 -1.30 -9.07 -5.10
N GLU A 79 -2.45 -8.38 -5.15
CA GLU A 79 -2.83 -7.54 -6.28
C GLU A 79 -1.79 -6.45 -6.52
N TRP A 80 -1.29 -5.84 -5.45
CA TRP A 80 -0.27 -4.80 -5.56
C TRP A 80 1.05 -5.35 -6.12
N ALA A 81 1.48 -6.54 -5.70
CA ALA A 81 2.64 -7.23 -6.26
C ALA A 81 2.46 -7.60 -7.74
N ASP A 82 1.26 -8.02 -8.14
CA ASP A 82 0.92 -8.33 -9.53
C ASP A 82 0.92 -7.06 -10.40
N LEU A 83 0.37 -5.95 -9.91
CA LEU A 83 0.43 -4.64 -10.57
C LEU A 83 1.87 -4.16 -10.74
N ILE A 84 2.68 -4.14 -9.68
CA ILE A 84 4.08 -3.69 -9.76
C ILE A 84 4.88 -4.54 -10.75
N ARG A 85 4.68 -5.86 -10.78
CA ARG A 85 5.38 -6.72 -11.76
C ARG A 85 4.98 -6.41 -13.19
N THR A 86 3.69 -6.22 -13.43
CA THR A 86 3.15 -5.83 -14.74
C THR A 86 3.80 -4.53 -15.22
N GLU A 87 3.83 -3.50 -14.37
CA GLU A 87 4.46 -2.21 -14.67
C GLU A 87 5.98 -2.30 -14.88
N LEU A 88 6.64 -3.27 -14.23
CA LEU A 88 8.07 -3.54 -14.44
C LEU A 88 8.37 -4.45 -15.64
N GLY A 89 7.35 -4.91 -16.37
CA GLY A 89 7.51 -5.85 -17.48
C GLY A 89 8.07 -7.21 -17.06
N LYS A 90 7.80 -7.66 -15.83
CA LYS A 90 8.28 -8.94 -15.31
C LYS A 90 7.26 -10.06 -15.58
N PRO A 91 7.71 -11.30 -15.87
CA PRO A 91 6.81 -12.42 -16.12
C PRO A 91 5.96 -12.75 -14.88
N GLY A 92 4.79 -13.33 -15.13
CA GLY A 92 3.83 -13.76 -14.11
C GLY A 92 4.39 -14.81 -13.15
N LYS A 93 3.67 -15.01 -12.04
CA LYS A 93 4.07 -15.81 -10.85
C LYS A 93 4.81 -17.11 -11.22
N PRO A 94 6.02 -17.36 -10.68
CA PRO A 94 6.47 -18.73 -10.48
C PRO A 94 5.50 -19.36 -9.48
N GLY A 95 4.62 -20.25 -9.94
CA GLY A 95 3.74 -21.00 -9.06
C GLY A 95 4.58 -21.91 -8.18
N PHE A 96 4.49 -21.77 -6.86
CA PHE A 96 4.86 -22.86 -5.97
C PHE A 96 3.64 -23.80 -5.91
N PRO A 97 3.81 -25.13 -6.05
CA PRO A 97 2.70 -26.06 -5.86
C PRO A 97 2.23 -25.90 -4.42
N ILE A 98 0.99 -25.42 -4.27
CA ILE A 98 0.27 -25.53 -2.99
C ILE A 98 -0.06 -27.01 -2.90
N VAL A 99 0.63 -27.73 -2.01
CA VAL A 99 0.16 -29.05 -1.61
C VAL A 99 -1.08 -28.75 -0.77
N ASP A 100 -2.25 -28.97 -1.35
CA ASP A 100 -3.49 -29.01 -0.60
C ASP A 100 -3.30 -30.10 0.48
N SER A 101 -3.24 -29.68 1.73
CA SER A 101 -3.30 -30.62 2.85
C SER A 101 -4.75 -31.10 2.95
N ASP A 102 -4.96 -32.37 2.60
CA ASP A 102 -6.19 -33.15 2.81
C ASP A 102 -6.80 -32.97 4.22
#